data_AF-A0A1C7MHH8-F1
#
_entry.id   AF-A0A1C7MHH8-F1
#
_cell.length_a   1.000
_cell.length_b   1.000
_cell.length_c   1.000
_cell.angle_alpha   90.00
_cell.angle_beta   90.00
_cell.angle_gamma   90.00
#
_symmetry.space_group_name_H-M   'P 1'
#
loop_
_entity.id
_entity.type
_entity.pdbx_description
1 polymer ?
#
loop_
_entity_poly.entity_id
_entity_poly.type
_entity_poly.pdbx_seq_one_letter_code
_entity_poly.pdbx_strand_id
1 'polypeptide(L)'
;MSDAVEGDIARDFGFNFSQESLPHIPLRPFRNQVGGHNAIYKFTKRAVCKPLVSRENLFYEAVEREAPPLLDFIPRYLGVML
;
A
#
# COMPACT_ATOMS: atom_id res chain seq x y z
N MET A 1 18.98 18.51 2.56
CA MET A 1 18.31 18.73 1.26
C MET A 1 18.86 17.64 0.35
N SER A 2 18.46 16.38 0.58
CA SER A 2 19.02 15.20 -0.08
C SER A 2 17.92 14.59 -0.93
N ASP A 3 17.96 14.99 -2.20
CA ASP A 3 17.53 14.32 -3.42
C ASP A 3 16.14 13.65 -3.43
N ALA A 4 15.26 14.34 -4.16
CA ALA A 4 13.85 14.09 -4.32
C ALA A 4 13.56 12.73 -4.97
N VAL A 5 12.62 11.99 -4.37
CA VAL A 5 11.66 11.11 -5.08
C VAL A 5 12.21 9.79 -5.65
N GLU A 6 13.50 9.69 -5.98
CA GLU A 6 14.19 8.67 -6.82
C GLU A 6 13.34 8.03 -7.95
N GLY A 7 12.27 8.73 -8.38
CA GLY A 7 11.37 8.35 -9.48
C GLY A 7 9.88 8.11 -9.14
N ASP A 8 9.31 8.67 -8.07
CA ASP A 8 7.88 8.60 -7.66
C ASP A 8 7.41 7.15 -7.44
N ILE A 9 8.35 6.35 -6.94
CA ILE A 9 8.38 4.88 -6.80
C ILE A 9 8.38 4.20 -8.16
N ALA A 10 9.41 4.50 -8.97
CA ALA A 10 9.51 4.16 -10.39
C ALA A 10 8.14 4.30 -11.13
N ARG A 11 7.46 5.43 -10.87
CA ARG A 11 6.16 5.89 -11.40
C ARG A 11 4.98 4.90 -11.22
N ASP A 12 4.48 4.72 -10.00
CA ASP A 12 3.17 4.08 -9.67
C ASP A 12 2.92 2.64 -10.22
N PHE A 13 3.98 1.86 -10.44
CA PHE A 13 4.04 0.42 -10.79
C PHE A 13 4.01 0.02 -12.29
N GLY A 14 5.12 0.22 -13.00
CA GLY A 14 5.50 -0.64 -14.13
C GLY A 14 6.37 -1.80 -13.66
N PHE A 15 5.78 -2.89 -13.17
CA PHE A 15 6.51 -4.06 -12.65
C PHE A 15 7.31 -4.76 -13.76
N ASN A 16 8.62 -4.53 -13.79
CA ASN A 16 9.62 -5.49 -14.26
C ASN A 16 10.77 -5.51 -13.24
N PHE A 17 10.52 -6.14 -12.09
CA PHE A 17 11.56 -6.41 -11.11
C PHE A 17 12.27 -7.69 -11.51
N SER A 18 13.44 -7.56 -12.14
CA SER A 18 14.43 -8.63 -12.13
C SER A 18 14.75 -8.95 -10.67
N GLN A 19 14.65 -10.22 -10.30
CA GLN A 19 14.56 -10.76 -8.94
C GLN A 19 15.80 -10.54 -8.04
N GLU A 20 16.76 -9.66 -8.38
CA GLU A 20 18.09 -9.63 -7.75
C GLU A 20 18.31 -8.64 -6.60
N SER A 21 17.43 -7.67 -6.33
CA SER A 21 17.31 -7.08 -4.98
C SER A 21 16.07 -6.19 -4.91
N LEU A 22 15.16 -6.49 -3.98
CA LEU A 22 14.07 -5.55 -3.69
C LEU A 22 14.66 -4.40 -2.88
N PRO A 23 14.47 -3.14 -3.29
CA PRO A 23 14.96 -2.00 -2.53
C PRO A 23 14.28 -1.96 -1.16
N HIS A 24 15.05 -1.67 -0.11
CA HIS A 24 14.48 -1.43 1.21
C HIS A 24 13.68 -0.12 1.20
N ILE A 25 12.36 -0.20 1.34
CA ILE A 25 11.48 0.97 1.29
C ILE A 25 11.17 1.43 2.73
N PRO A 26 11.66 2.60 3.16
CA PRO A 26 11.44 3.06 4.52
C PRO A 26 9.99 3.52 4.72
N LEU A 27 9.29 2.85 5.65
CA LEU A 27 7.97 3.24 6.10
C LEU A 27 8.04 4.44 7.07
N ARG A 28 7.19 5.45 6.85
CA ARG A 28 7.12 6.65 7.71
C ARG A 28 5.80 6.67 8.50
N PRO A 29 5.73 7.20 9.72
CA PRO A 29 4.45 7.33 10.43
C PRO A 29 3.41 8.14 9.63
N PHE A 30 2.17 7.66 9.57
CA PHE A 30 1.08 8.38 8.90
C PHE A 30 0.46 9.43 9.84
N ARG A 31 0.63 10.72 9.51
CA ARG A 31 0.26 11.85 10.39
C ARG A 31 -1.24 12.12 10.49
N ASN A 32 -2.03 11.64 9.55
CA ASN A 32 -3.46 11.91 9.47
C ASN A 32 -4.30 10.73 10.00
N GLN A 33 -3.73 9.93 10.91
CA GLN A 33 -4.49 8.89 11.59
C GLN A 33 -5.47 9.53 12.58
N VAL A 34 -6.76 9.30 12.36
CA VAL A 34 -7.85 9.86 13.16
C VAL A 34 -8.54 8.82 14.06
N GLY A 35 -8.08 7.57 14.06
CA GLY A 35 -8.64 6.51 14.91
C GLY A 35 -7.94 5.16 14.74
N GLY A 36 -8.45 4.15 15.47
CA GLY A 36 -7.94 2.78 15.49
C GLY A 36 -6.71 2.58 16.39
N HIS A 37 -6.48 1.34 16.81
CA HIS A 37 -5.34 0.94 17.67
C HIS A 37 -4.11 0.48 16.88
N ASN A 38 -4.27 0.21 15.59
CA ASN A 38 -3.19 -0.25 14.72
C ASN A 38 -2.39 0.94 14.18
N ALA A 39 -1.07 0.83 14.19
CA ALA A 39 -0.21 1.82 13.55
C ALA A 39 -0.42 1.79 12.04
N ILE A 40 -0.51 2.97 11.42
CA ILE A 40 -0.55 3.14 9.97
C ILE A 40 0.73 3.83 9.53
N TYR A 41 1.34 3.30 8.47
CA TYR A 41 2.58 3.81 7.93
C TYR A 41 2.36 4.30 6.50
N LYS A 42 3.00 5.40 6.14
CA LYS A 42 3.06 5.91 4.77
C LYS A 42 4.11 5.12 3.98
N PHE A 43 3.67 4.48 2.91
CA PHE A 43 4.51 3.76 1.95
C PHE A 43 4.87 4.64 0.77
N THR A 44 3.88 5.35 0.22
CA THR A 44 4.04 6.27 -0.91
C THR A 44 3.38 7.61 -0.61
N LYS A 45 3.44 8.57 -1.54
CA LYS A 45 2.65 9.81 -1.42
C LYS A 45 1.14 9.52 -1.27
N ARG A 46 0.65 8.46 -1.90
CA ARG A 46 -0.78 8.11 -2.04
C ARG A 46 -1.18 6.75 -1.43
N ALA A 47 -0.23 6.00 -0.88
CA ALA A 47 -0.50 4.70 -0.27
C ALA A 47 0.05 4.59 1.15
N VAL A 48 -0.67 3.83 1.95
CA VAL A 48 -0.33 3.51 3.34
C VAL A 48 -0.28 2.00 3.52
N CYS A 49 0.54 1.56 4.47
CA CYS A 49 0.59 0.20 4.97
C CYS A 49 -0.03 0.16 6.37
N LYS A 50 -0.59 -1.00 6.69
CA LYS A 50 -1.18 -1.35 7.97
C LYS A 50 -0.76 -2.77 8.34
N PRO A 51 -0.73 -3.14 9.63
CA PRO A 51 -0.62 -4.52 10.04
C PRO A 51 -1.66 -5.39 9.33
N LEU A 52 -1.23 -6.57 8.88
CA LEU A 52 -2.08 -7.52 8.18
C LEU A 52 -3.14 -8.06 9.15
N VAL A 53 -4.40 -7.88 8.78
CA VAL A 53 -5.55 -8.46 9.48
C VAL A 53 -6.25 -9.42 8.52
N SER A 54 -6.24 -10.71 8.81
CA SER A 54 -6.68 -11.76 7.86
C SER A 54 -8.10 -11.56 7.34
N ARG A 55 -9.04 -11.15 8.21
CA ARG A 55 -10.43 -10.88 7.81
C ARG A 55 -10.54 -9.71 6.83
N GLU A 56 -9.70 -8.70 7.00
CA GLU A 56 -9.69 -7.55 6.10
C GLU A 56 -9.03 -7.86 4.76
N ASN A 57 -7.97 -8.66 4.75
CA ASN A 57 -7.39 -9.18 3.51
C ASN A 57 -8.44 -9.96 2.69
N LEU A 58 -9.15 -10.89 3.33
CA LEU A 58 -10.22 -11.66 2.69
C LEU A 58 -11.34 -10.77 2.17
N PHE A 59 -11.68 -9.69 2.87
CA PHE A 59 -12.68 -8.73 2.41
C PHE A 59 -12.27 -8.06 1.10
N TYR A 60 -11.03 -7.54 1.00
CA TYR A 60 -10.57 -6.92 -0.24
C TYR A 60 -10.52 -7.91 -1.40
N GLU A 61 -10.01 -9.13 -1.18
CA GLU A 61 -9.98 -10.20 -2.19
C GLU A 61 -11.38 -10.62 -2.65
N ALA A 62 -12.34 -10.72 -1.71
CA ALA A 62 -13.72 -11.08 -2.03
C ALA A 62 -14.43 -9.98 -2.83
N VAL A 63 -14.25 -8.69 -2.48
CA VAL A 63 -14.86 -7.58 -3.22
C VAL A 63 -14.35 -7.54 -4.66
N GLU A 64 -13.06 -7.72 -4.88
CA GLU A 64 -12.49 -7.74 -6.22
C GLU A 64 -13.03 -8.88 -7.08
N ARG A 65 -13.24 -10.06 -6.49
CA ARG A 65 -13.78 -11.24 -7.18
C ARG A 65 -15.29 -11.16 -7.42
N GLU A 66 -16.06 -10.71 -6.43
CA GLU A 66 -17.51 -10.92 -6.36
C GLU A 66 -18.32 -9.64 -6.57
N ALA A 67 -17.74 -8.47 -6.30
CA ALA A 67 -18.43 -7.19 -6.42
C ALA A 67 -17.54 -6.04 -6.98
N PRO A 68 -16.99 -6.17 -8.21
CA PRO A 68 -16.18 -5.12 -8.84
C PRO A 68 -16.78 -3.71 -8.84
N PRO A 69 -18.11 -3.49 -8.97
CA PRO A 69 -18.70 -2.15 -8.90
C PRO A 69 -18.47 -1.43 -7.55
N LEU A 70 -18.09 -2.14 -6.49
CA LEU A 70 -17.79 -1.54 -5.18
C LEU A 70 -16.37 -0.98 -5.07
N LEU A 71 -15.48 -1.27 -6.02
CA LEU A 71 -14.08 -0.85 -5.96
C LEU A 71 -13.92 0.68 -5.94
N ASP A 72 -14.83 1.42 -6.58
CA ASP A 72 -14.83 2.90 -6.59
C ASP A 72 -15.17 3.50 -5.21
N PHE A 73 -15.66 2.70 -4.27
CA PHE A 73 -16.14 3.14 -2.96
C PHE A 73 -15.23 2.71 -1.80
N ILE A 74 -14.15 1.97 -2.07
CA ILE A 74 -13.21 1.49 -1.06
C ILE A 74 -11.77 1.90 -1.42
N PRO A 75 -10.84 1.92 -0.45
CA PRO A 75 -9.43 2.12 -0.76
C PRO A 75 -8.93 1.03 -1.71
N ARG A 76 -8.15 1.43 -2.73
CA ARG A 76 -7.51 0.49 -3.63
C ARG A 76 -6.54 -0.42 -2.85
N TYR A 77 -6.80 -1.71 -2.88
CA TYR A 77 -5.94 -2.71 -2.27
C TYR A 77 -4.73 -2.99 -3.17
N LEU A 78 -3.52 -2.82 -2.63
CA LEU A 78 -2.26 -3.03 -3.37
C LEU A 78 -1.60 -4.39 -3.07
N GLY A 79 -2.17 -5.15 -2.13
CA GLY A 79 -1.63 -6.44 -1.69
C GLY A 79 -0.89 -6.39 -0.35
N VAL A 80 -0.17 -7.46 -0.05
CA VAL A 80 0.59 -7.68 1.18
C VAL A 80 2.09 -7.50 0.90
N MET A 81 2.79 -6.83 1.83
CA MET A 81 4.25 -6.74 1.83
C MET A 81 4.82 -7.70 2.88
N LEU A 82 5.88 -8.44 2.52
CA LEU A 82 6.61 -9.38 3.38
C LEU A 82 7.95 -8.78 3.83
#